data_AF-A0A936SCN3-F1
#
_entry.id   AF-A0A936SCN3-F1
#
_cell.length_a   1.000
_cell.length_b   1.000
_cell.length_c   1.000
_cell.angle_alpha   90.00
_cell.angle_beta   90.00
_cell.angle_gamma   90.00
#
_symmetry.space_group_name_H-M   'P 1'
#
loop_
_entity.id
_entity.type
_entity.pdbx_description
1 polymer ?
#
loop_
_entity_poly.entity_id
_entity_poly.type
_entity_poly.pdbx_seq_one_letter_code
_entity_poly.pdbx_strand_id
1 'polypeptide(L)'
;MVKRYALVLSFILFAWCQIAAQSKVDTLLVLPFENTSDKAEFNWVGESFADSLSNLLRVPNLNVISNDQRKMVQSKLRIPLTTLPTLATSLKLARETNGTILVSGRYNIIPAQGDSAATINVTAKIVRVNEGRFMSEEMPDGRRITRDINLNDALGNLQSVQGQIAYQILYQRDKSLPFSQNQLIEAASKVPARAFEAYIKGLLTPPGEARENFLKNAIRLYAEASSDGTYSDAALELAHLYLGQRKFPDAINYFEQVINTQQQCRDKAKAENRVPQCNDDVYAEASFYIGLVHLQQFNFERSIAVLRPLAEDMKLTSVYNALGAIVVQASRAEKKNPARAAGLLNEGVELLKKAAEAATDDGNVKFNYGVSLYLSGNLKDAANQFRSAIVSNPRDGEAYYILSKTLGELKESTAGDMDNQARRYLTNNNRFATLETEWAKSRSITGIPLRVEQPSRKDFVAVILSRKQGAAVQPQMNESDTLLAQARTLVKNGQDDEAMAVLRRVLASEPMSAESYLLLGKIHLRRGDMDQAISSFKTSIFWDNRIIEAHVSLGKIYVEKGDCLQAKNYAASALEIDAENQEANGLQRLSERCSK
;
A
#
# COMPACT_ATOMS: atom_id res chain seq x y z
N MET A 1 22.97 67.80 -20.74
CA MET A 1 23.36 66.76 -21.70
C MET A 1 23.71 65.48 -20.94
N VAL A 2 22.91 64.43 -21.14
CA VAL A 2 23.26 62.99 -21.21
C VAL A 2 24.28 62.43 -20.19
N LYS A 3 23.85 61.49 -19.33
CA LYS A 3 24.32 60.08 -19.37
C LYS A 3 23.66 59.17 -18.30
N ARG A 4 23.47 57.91 -18.71
CA ARG A 4 22.89 56.73 -18.04
C ARG A 4 23.75 56.20 -16.88
N TYR A 5 23.13 55.28 -16.12
CA TYR A 5 23.67 54.22 -15.24
C TYR A 5 23.69 54.49 -13.72
N ALA A 6 22.79 53.81 -13.00
CA ALA A 6 23.08 53.14 -11.72
C ALA A 6 21.94 52.16 -11.40
N LEU A 7 22.17 50.86 -11.66
CA LEU A 7 21.32 49.76 -11.21
C LEU A 7 21.64 49.46 -9.73
N VAL A 8 20.55 49.37 -8.94
CA VAL A 8 20.27 48.35 -7.93
C VAL A 8 21.19 48.28 -6.70
N LEU A 9 20.76 48.97 -5.65
CA LEU A 9 21.10 48.70 -4.26
C LEU A 9 19.86 48.98 -3.39
N SER A 10 19.04 47.95 -3.19
CA SER A 10 17.98 47.94 -2.17
C SER A 10 17.38 46.54 -2.15
N PHE A 11 17.77 45.72 -1.18
CA PHE A 11 16.85 44.99 -0.30
C PHE A 11 17.67 44.13 0.67
N ILE A 12 17.97 44.72 1.81
CA ILE A 12 18.45 44.05 3.00
C ILE A 12 17.22 43.66 3.83
N LEU A 13 17.31 42.49 4.48
CA LEU A 13 16.50 41.96 5.58
C LEU A 13 15.07 41.50 5.26
N PHE A 14 14.91 40.21 4.96
CA PHE A 14 13.96 39.34 5.68
C PHE A 14 14.44 37.88 5.55
N ALA A 15 15.31 37.48 6.48
CA ALA A 15 15.61 36.08 6.71
C ALA A 15 14.43 35.46 7.49
N TRP A 16 13.48 34.85 6.77
CA TRP A 16 12.55 33.90 7.38
C TRP A 16 13.20 32.52 7.34
N CYS A 17 13.74 32.13 8.49
CA CYS A 17 14.04 30.75 8.82
C CYS A 17 12.72 29.97 8.81
N GLN A 18 12.38 29.33 7.69
CA GLN A 18 11.37 28.30 7.69
C GLN A 18 11.98 27.05 8.32
N ILE A 19 11.76 26.89 9.62
CA ILE A 19 11.70 25.56 10.22
C ILE A 19 10.51 24.89 9.55
N ALA A 20 10.76 24.06 8.53
CA ALA A 20 9.77 23.14 8.03
C ALA A 20 9.43 22.19 9.18
N ALA A 21 8.30 22.43 9.86
CA ALA A 21 7.70 21.44 10.74
C ALA A 21 7.38 20.23 9.86
N GLN A 22 8.21 19.17 9.92
CA GLN A 22 7.84 17.88 9.37
C GLN A 22 6.53 17.48 10.05
N SER A 23 5.43 17.48 9.28
CA SER A 23 4.18 16.91 9.77
C SER A 23 4.45 15.45 10.12
N LYS A 24 4.22 15.10 11.39
CA LYS A 24 4.47 13.75 11.87
C LYS A 24 3.49 12.82 11.16
N VAL A 25 3.99 11.97 10.27
CA VAL A 25 3.16 11.01 9.52
C VAL A 25 2.56 10.02 10.52
N ASP A 26 1.24 9.90 10.52
CA ASP A 26 0.55 8.93 11.37
C ASP A 26 0.84 7.50 10.92
N THR A 27 0.94 6.60 11.89
CA THR A 27 1.04 5.16 11.65
C THR A 27 -0.20 4.47 12.21
N LEU A 28 -0.96 3.79 11.37
CA LEU A 28 -2.25 3.20 11.69
C LEU A 28 -2.15 1.68 11.77
N LEU A 29 -2.67 1.12 12.86
CA LEU A 29 -2.87 -0.32 13.05
C LEU A 29 -4.36 -0.64 13.02
N VAL A 30 -4.77 -1.62 12.21
CA VAL A 30 -6.12 -2.20 12.27
C VAL A 30 -6.07 -3.54 12.99
N LEU A 31 -6.99 -3.75 13.94
CA LEU A 31 -7.20 -5.05 14.57
C LEU A 31 -8.38 -5.80 13.96
N PRO A 32 -8.40 -7.13 14.09
CA PRO A 32 -9.61 -7.89 13.81
C PRO A 32 -10.78 -7.35 14.63
N PHE A 33 -11.97 -7.34 14.06
CA PHE A 33 -13.14 -6.92 14.82
C PHE A 33 -13.67 -8.07 15.68
N GLU A 34 -14.25 -7.74 16.82
CA GLU A 34 -14.83 -8.71 17.75
C GLU A 34 -16.14 -9.29 17.22
N ASN A 35 -16.26 -10.62 17.23
CA ASN A 35 -17.51 -11.30 16.92
C ASN A 35 -18.41 -11.35 18.15
N THR A 36 -19.54 -10.65 18.10
CA THR A 36 -20.58 -10.64 19.16
C THR A 36 -21.85 -11.42 18.76
N SER A 37 -21.77 -12.21 17.70
CA SER A 37 -22.90 -12.95 17.12
C SER A 37 -23.17 -14.31 17.76
N ASP A 38 -22.41 -14.67 18.80
CA ASP A 38 -22.43 -15.99 19.46
C ASP A 38 -22.27 -17.21 18.52
N LYS A 39 -21.63 -17.02 17.36
CA LYS A 39 -21.46 -18.05 16.33
C LYS A 39 -20.05 -18.05 15.75
N ALA A 40 -19.32 -19.15 15.98
CA ALA A 40 -17.92 -19.29 15.56
C ALA A 40 -17.72 -19.34 14.04
N GLU A 41 -18.74 -19.77 13.28
CA GLU A 41 -18.70 -19.81 11.81
C GLU A 41 -18.48 -18.43 11.17
N PHE A 42 -18.75 -17.34 11.90
CA PHE A 42 -18.54 -15.97 11.47
C PHE A 42 -17.24 -15.35 11.98
N ASN A 43 -16.38 -16.07 12.72
CA ASN A 43 -15.13 -15.51 13.26
C ASN A 43 -14.19 -14.98 12.16
N TRP A 44 -14.29 -15.49 10.94
CA TRP A 44 -13.50 -15.01 9.81
C TRP A 44 -13.80 -13.55 9.44
N VAL A 45 -15.01 -13.05 9.73
CA VAL A 45 -15.41 -11.67 9.44
C VAL A 45 -14.58 -10.67 10.24
N GLY A 46 -14.15 -11.02 11.45
CA GLY A 46 -13.27 -10.18 12.25
C GLY A 46 -11.94 -9.91 11.56
N GLU A 47 -11.28 -10.95 11.04
CA GLU A 47 -10.01 -10.83 10.32
C GLU A 47 -10.20 -10.14 8.96
N SER A 48 -11.36 -10.31 8.30
CA SER A 48 -11.62 -9.65 7.02
C SER A 48 -11.67 -8.12 7.14
N PHE A 49 -12.12 -7.57 8.28
CA PHE A 49 -11.98 -6.13 8.55
C PHE A 49 -10.52 -5.70 8.66
N ALA A 50 -9.68 -6.46 9.39
CA ALA A 50 -8.26 -6.13 9.51
C ALA A 50 -7.56 -6.15 8.14
N ASP A 51 -7.83 -7.17 7.34
CA ASP A 51 -7.28 -7.33 6.00
C ASP A 51 -7.72 -6.21 5.06
N SER A 52 -9.03 -6.05 4.87
CA SER A 52 -9.64 -5.09 3.95
C SER A 52 -9.29 -3.64 4.31
N LEU A 53 -9.47 -3.24 5.58
CA LEU A 53 -9.15 -1.87 6.00
C LEU A 53 -7.64 -1.58 5.93
N SER A 54 -6.77 -2.56 6.21
CA SER A 54 -5.31 -2.35 6.09
C SER A 54 -4.85 -2.11 4.64
N ASN A 55 -5.66 -2.51 3.66
CA ASN A 55 -5.41 -2.25 2.25
C ASN A 55 -6.08 -0.93 1.80
N LEU A 56 -7.34 -0.71 2.18
CA LEU A 56 -8.11 0.48 1.78
C LEU A 56 -7.59 1.79 2.41
N LEU A 57 -7.00 1.73 3.59
CA LEU A 57 -6.48 2.91 4.30
C LEU A 57 -5.09 3.33 3.82
N ARG A 58 -4.50 2.66 2.82
CA ARG A 58 -3.17 3.01 2.27
C ARG A 58 -3.25 4.23 1.37
N VAL A 59 -3.34 5.40 1.99
CA VAL A 59 -3.39 6.70 1.33
C VAL A 59 -2.08 7.47 1.54
N PRO A 60 -1.76 8.46 0.68
CA PRO A 60 -0.63 9.35 0.93
C PRO A 60 -0.68 9.96 2.34
N ASN A 61 0.47 10.11 2.98
CA ASN A 61 0.61 10.65 4.33
C ASN A 61 -0.04 9.82 5.45
N LEU A 62 -0.33 8.54 5.23
CA LEU A 62 -0.73 7.60 6.28
C LEU A 62 0.05 6.29 6.12
N ASN A 63 0.88 5.96 7.11
CA ASN A 63 1.56 4.67 7.14
C ASN A 63 0.61 3.64 7.74
N VAL A 64 0.27 2.58 7.00
CA VAL A 64 -0.61 1.52 7.50
C VAL A 64 0.20 0.27 7.78
N ILE A 65 0.11 -0.22 9.02
CA ILE A 65 0.74 -1.47 9.43
C ILE A 65 0.00 -2.62 8.75
N SER A 66 0.74 -3.41 7.97
CA SER A 66 0.15 -4.54 7.26
C SER A 66 -0.27 -5.67 8.20
N ASN A 67 -1.16 -6.53 7.73
CA ASN A 67 -1.62 -7.68 8.49
C ASN A 67 -0.46 -8.62 8.90
N ASP A 68 0.50 -8.83 8.00
CA ASP A 68 1.70 -9.64 8.28
C ASP A 68 2.60 -8.99 9.35
N GLN A 69 2.80 -7.67 9.29
CA GLN A 69 3.55 -6.95 10.32
C GLN A 69 2.88 -7.08 11.69
N ARG A 70 1.55 -6.95 11.76
CA ARG A 70 0.76 -7.15 12.98
C ARG A 70 0.97 -8.56 13.54
N LYS A 71 0.79 -9.60 12.72
CA LYS A 71 0.94 -11.01 13.12
C LYS A 71 2.34 -11.32 13.65
N MET A 72 3.38 -10.77 13.02
CA MET A 72 4.76 -10.92 13.52
C MET A 72 4.96 -10.29 14.90
N VAL A 73 4.43 -9.10 15.14
CA VAL A 73 4.54 -8.45 16.46
C VAL A 73 3.71 -9.21 17.51
N GLN A 74 2.54 -9.72 17.15
CA GLN A 74 1.75 -10.60 18.03
C GLN A 74 2.56 -11.83 18.45
N SER A 75 3.19 -12.51 17.50
CA SER A 75 4.07 -13.67 17.77
C SER A 75 5.27 -13.29 18.66
N LYS A 76 5.93 -12.15 18.40
CA LYS A 76 7.03 -11.63 19.25
C LYS A 76 6.56 -11.41 20.69
N LEU A 77 5.34 -10.92 20.87
CA LEU A 77 4.72 -10.69 22.18
C LEU A 77 4.05 -11.93 22.78
N ARG A 78 4.14 -13.09 22.12
CA ARG A 78 3.48 -14.35 22.51
C ARG A 78 1.95 -14.23 22.66
N ILE A 79 1.34 -13.38 21.83
CA ILE A 79 -0.11 -13.23 21.73
C ILE A 79 -0.62 -14.24 20.67
N PRO A 80 -1.59 -15.11 20.99
CA PRO A 80 -2.16 -16.02 20.00
C PRO A 80 -2.83 -15.26 18.85
N LEU A 81 -2.56 -15.66 17.60
CA LEU A 81 -3.12 -15.01 16.40
C LEU A 81 -4.63 -15.19 16.26
N THR A 82 -5.18 -16.22 16.91
CA THR A 82 -6.61 -16.57 16.88
C THR A 82 -7.43 -15.88 17.97
N THR A 83 -6.77 -15.21 18.92
CA THR A 83 -7.45 -14.54 20.04
C THR A 83 -7.46 -13.03 19.82
N LEU A 84 -8.62 -12.42 20.04
CA LEU A 84 -8.72 -10.98 19.99
C LEU A 84 -8.03 -10.35 21.21
N PRO A 85 -7.06 -9.42 21.03
CA PRO A 85 -6.38 -8.78 22.14
C PRO A 85 -7.29 -7.77 22.88
N THR A 86 -7.15 -7.69 24.20
CA THR A 86 -7.78 -6.63 25.01
C THR A 86 -7.28 -5.25 24.57
N LEU A 87 -8.02 -4.16 24.87
CA LEU A 87 -7.58 -2.79 24.53
C LEU A 87 -6.16 -2.46 25.03
N ALA A 88 -5.79 -2.92 26.23
CA ALA A 88 -4.44 -2.71 26.77
C ALA A 88 -3.37 -3.45 25.94
N THR A 89 -3.65 -4.71 25.58
CA THR A 89 -2.77 -5.51 24.71
C THR A 89 -2.68 -4.92 23.31
N SER A 90 -3.79 -4.42 22.79
CA SER A 90 -3.92 -3.74 21.49
C SER A 90 -3.10 -2.45 21.43
N LEU A 91 -3.15 -1.63 22.48
CA LEU A 91 -2.32 -0.44 22.60
C LEU A 91 -0.83 -0.78 22.71
N LYS A 92 -0.48 -1.87 23.42
CA LYS A 92 0.89 -2.37 23.48
C LYS A 92 1.37 -2.82 22.09
N LEU A 93 0.54 -3.57 21.37
CA LEU A 93 0.82 -3.99 19.99
C LEU A 93 1.08 -2.77 19.10
N ALA A 94 0.20 -1.78 19.15
CA ALA A 94 0.33 -0.55 18.37
C ALA A 94 1.65 0.16 18.67
N ARG A 95 2.06 0.29 19.92
CA ARG A 95 3.34 0.92 20.30
C ARG A 95 4.56 0.16 19.78
N GLU A 96 4.55 -1.17 19.85
CA GLU A 96 5.64 -2.02 19.32
C GLU A 96 5.76 -1.93 17.79
N THR A 97 4.69 -1.52 17.10
CA THR A 97 4.67 -1.25 15.67
C THR A 97 4.84 0.25 15.33
N ASN A 98 5.19 1.10 16.31
CA ASN A 98 5.24 2.57 16.18
C ASN A 98 3.91 3.21 15.70
N GLY A 99 2.79 2.54 15.94
CA GLY A 99 1.45 3.01 15.64
C GLY A 99 1.05 4.21 16.50
N THR A 100 0.57 5.27 15.85
CA THR A 100 -0.05 6.45 16.49
C THR A 100 -1.57 6.35 16.53
N ILE A 101 -2.16 5.59 15.61
CA ILE A 101 -3.61 5.36 15.48
C ILE A 101 -3.89 3.85 15.54
N LEU A 102 -4.95 3.48 16.25
CA LEU A 102 -5.46 2.13 16.35
C LEU A 102 -6.93 2.11 15.94
N VAL A 103 -7.31 1.21 15.03
CA VAL A 103 -8.69 0.95 14.63
C VAL A 103 -9.11 -0.39 15.22
N SER A 104 -10.21 -0.39 15.95
CA SER A 104 -10.82 -1.59 16.54
C SER A 104 -12.33 -1.51 16.44
N GLY A 105 -13.00 -2.65 16.38
CA GLY A 105 -14.45 -2.69 16.29
C GLY A 105 -15.04 -4.00 16.76
N ARG A 106 -16.36 -4.08 16.69
CA ARG A 106 -17.16 -5.27 16.94
C ARG A 106 -18.24 -5.39 15.90
N TYR A 107 -18.71 -6.62 15.67
CA TYR A 107 -19.84 -6.89 14.78
C TYR A 107 -20.77 -7.93 15.37
N ASN A 108 -22.03 -7.85 14.99
CA ASN A 108 -23.06 -8.84 15.29
C ASN A 108 -23.77 -9.22 13.99
N ILE A 109 -23.79 -10.51 13.68
CA ILE A 109 -24.46 -11.08 12.52
C ILE A 109 -25.76 -11.73 12.98
N ILE A 110 -26.85 -11.32 12.35
CA ILE A 110 -28.16 -11.95 12.50
C ILE A 110 -28.31 -12.90 11.30
N PRO A 111 -28.31 -14.22 11.50
CA PRO A 111 -28.44 -15.18 10.41
C PRO A 111 -29.75 -15.00 9.65
N ALA A 112 -29.75 -15.43 8.39
CA ALA A 112 -30.95 -15.49 7.58
C ALA A 112 -32.06 -16.31 8.27
N GLN A 113 -33.28 -15.78 8.26
CA GLN A 113 -34.48 -16.49 8.70
C GLN A 113 -35.53 -16.45 7.58
N GLY A 114 -35.97 -17.63 7.12
CA GLY A 114 -36.86 -17.72 5.96
C GLY A 114 -36.23 -17.09 4.72
N ASP A 115 -36.94 -16.13 4.11
CA ASP A 115 -36.51 -15.41 2.91
C ASP A 115 -35.61 -14.19 3.20
N SER A 116 -35.38 -13.86 4.49
CA SER A 116 -34.56 -12.70 4.86
C SER A 116 -33.07 -13.02 4.74
N ALA A 117 -32.30 -12.16 4.07
CA ALA A 117 -30.85 -12.27 4.05
C ALA A 117 -30.25 -12.09 5.46
N ALA A 118 -29.11 -12.73 5.72
CA ALA A 118 -28.35 -12.46 6.94
C ALA A 118 -27.90 -10.99 6.96
N THR A 119 -27.95 -10.35 8.13
CA THR A 119 -27.54 -8.95 8.31
C THR A 119 -26.32 -8.84 9.22
N ILE A 120 -25.55 -7.77 9.08
CA ILE A 120 -24.39 -7.45 9.90
C ILE A 120 -24.52 -6.04 10.47
N ASN A 121 -24.41 -5.94 11.79
CA ASN A 121 -24.30 -4.68 12.51
C ASN A 121 -22.83 -4.49 12.93
N VAL A 122 -22.21 -3.37 12.56
CA VAL A 122 -20.79 -3.11 12.83
C VAL A 122 -20.65 -1.81 13.60
N THR A 123 -19.83 -1.83 14.64
CA THR A 123 -19.34 -0.62 15.33
C THR A 123 -17.82 -0.58 15.24
N ALA A 124 -17.26 0.47 14.63
CA ALA A 124 -15.83 0.71 14.57
C ALA A 124 -15.45 1.97 15.37
N LYS A 125 -14.26 1.96 15.96
CA LYS A 125 -13.70 3.04 16.79
C LYS A 125 -12.26 3.31 16.42
N ILE A 126 -11.88 4.59 16.50
CA ILE A 126 -10.52 5.06 16.28
C ILE A 126 -9.93 5.50 17.63
N VAL A 127 -8.74 5.01 17.95
CA VAL A 127 -8.04 5.25 19.21
C VAL A 127 -6.69 5.92 18.92
N ARG A 128 -6.39 7.02 19.61
CA ARG A 128 -5.04 7.61 19.60
C ARG A 128 -4.16 6.89 20.60
N VAL A 129 -3.14 6.20 20.09
CA VAL A 129 -2.31 5.27 20.87
C VAL A 129 -1.53 5.98 21.99
N ASN A 130 -1.05 7.19 21.70
CA ASN A 130 -0.27 8.00 22.64
C ASN A 130 -1.14 8.61 23.75
N GLU A 131 -2.41 8.92 23.44
CA GLU A 131 -3.36 9.48 24.41
C GLU A 131 -4.07 8.38 25.21
N GLY A 132 -4.09 7.14 24.69
CA GLY A 132 -4.86 6.04 25.27
C GLY A 132 -6.38 6.29 25.25
N ARG A 133 -6.83 7.22 24.41
CA ARG A 133 -8.22 7.71 24.35
C ARG A 133 -8.77 7.55 22.94
N PHE A 134 -10.09 7.37 22.87
CA PHE A 134 -10.81 7.41 21.60
C PHE A 134 -10.69 8.79 20.96
N MET A 135 -10.61 8.83 19.63
CA MET A 135 -10.69 10.08 18.90
C MET A 135 -12.02 10.75 19.21
N SER A 136 -11.93 11.97 19.72
CA SER A 136 -13.07 12.80 20.07
C SER A 136 -12.94 14.15 19.38
N GLU A 137 -14.04 14.65 18.83
CA GLU A 137 -14.13 16.01 18.32
C GLU A 137 -14.60 16.91 19.46
N GLU A 138 -13.93 18.04 19.62
CA GLU A 138 -14.34 19.08 20.57
C GLU A 138 -15.37 19.96 19.86
N MET A 139 -16.58 19.96 20.41
CA MET A 139 -17.68 20.77 19.92
C MET A 139 -17.45 22.25 20.26
N PRO A 140 -18.11 23.18 19.55
CA PRO A 140 -18.06 24.62 19.86
C PRO A 140 -18.45 24.98 21.30
N ASP A 141 -19.14 24.08 22.00
CA ASP A 141 -19.55 24.21 23.41
C ASP A 141 -18.56 23.58 24.41
N GLY A 142 -17.40 23.08 23.94
CA GLY A 142 -16.36 22.45 24.76
C GLY A 142 -16.61 20.98 25.12
N ARG A 143 -17.73 20.37 24.69
CA ARG A 143 -17.96 18.93 24.88
C ARG A 143 -17.10 18.12 23.90
N ARG A 144 -16.58 16.98 24.36
CA ARG A 144 -15.83 16.05 23.51
C ARG A 144 -16.69 14.83 23.17
N ILE A 145 -17.02 14.64 21.90
CA ILE A 145 -17.84 13.48 21.44
C ILE A 145 -16.95 12.48 20.72
N THR A 146 -17.01 11.22 21.16
CA THR A 146 -16.43 10.09 20.43
C THR A 146 -17.34 9.75 19.24
N ARG A 147 -16.84 9.86 18.01
CA ARG A 147 -17.58 9.44 16.82
C ARG A 147 -17.38 7.95 16.56
N ASP A 148 -18.24 7.14 17.17
CA ASP A 148 -18.38 5.73 16.78
C ASP A 148 -18.91 5.63 15.34
N ILE A 149 -18.30 4.77 14.54
CA ILE A 149 -18.77 4.45 13.18
C ILE A 149 -19.73 3.28 13.31
N ASN A 150 -21.02 3.50 13.07
CA ASN A 150 -22.05 2.46 13.13
C ASN A 150 -22.66 2.23 11.76
N LEU A 151 -22.66 0.98 11.30
CA LEU A 151 -23.24 0.58 10.02
C LEU A 151 -24.05 -0.71 10.18
N ASN A 152 -25.11 -0.83 9.39
CA ASN A 152 -25.95 -2.03 9.29
C ASN A 152 -26.22 -2.27 7.81
N ASP A 153 -26.01 -3.51 7.35
CA ASP A 153 -26.31 -3.93 5.99
C ASP A 153 -26.54 -5.45 5.92
N ALA A 154 -26.89 -5.97 4.75
CA ALA A 154 -26.85 -7.40 4.47
C ALA A 154 -25.39 -7.91 4.56
N LEU A 155 -25.19 -9.12 5.10
CA LEU A 155 -23.87 -9.74 5.19
C LEU A 155 -23.24 -9.95 3.80
N GLY A 156 -24.05 -10.13 2.76
CA GLY A 156 -23.58 -10.18 1.37
C GLY A 156 -22.87 -8.90 0.91
N ASN A 157 -23.14 -7.76 1.56
CA ASN A 157 -22.55 -6.46 1.29
C ASN A 157 -21.36 -6.15 2.22
N LEU A 158 -20.78 -7.16 2.89
CA LEU A 158 -19.69 -6.98 3.86
C LEU A 158 -18.53 -6.12 3.34
N GLN A 159 -18.09 -6.33 2.10
CA GLN A 159 -17.01 -5.55 1.51
C GLN A 159 -17.42 -4.09 1.28
N SER A 160 -18.67 -3.81 0.92
CA SER A 160 -19.19 -2.44 0.83
C SER A 160 -19.19 -1.76 2.21
N VAL A 161 -19.60 -2.48 3.26
CA VAL A 161 -19.52 -1.99 4.65
C VAL A 161 -18.06 -1.66 5.01
N GLN A 162 -17.10 -2.50 4.65
CA GLN A 162 -15.66 -2.24 4.87
C GLN A 162 -15.18 -0.97 4.15
N GLY A 163 -15.58 -0.78 2.88
CA GLY A 163 -15.28 0.43 2.11
C GLY A 163 -15.86 1.69 2.75
N GLN A 164 -17.09 1.62 3.26
CA GLN A 164 -17.73 2.72 3.97
C GLN A 164 -16.99 3.07 5.28
N ILE A 165 -16.57 2.06 6.06
CA ILE A 165 -15.78 2.26 7.27
C ILE A 165 -14.43 2.89 6.95
N ALA A 166 -13.74 2.42 5.91
CA ALA A 166 -12.46 2.98 5.48
C ALA A 166 -12.60 4.48 5.14
N TYR A 167 -13.63 4.84 4.39
CA TYR A 167 -13.95 6.24 4.08
C TYR A 167 -14.19 7.07 5.34
N GLN A 168 -15.02 6.58 6.27
CA GLN A 168 -15.31 7.31 7.51
C GLN A 168 -14.06 7.48 8.39
N ILE A 169 -13.18 6.49 8.46
CA ILE A 169 -11.90 6.59 9.18
C ILE A 169 -11.04 7.70 8.58
N LEU A 170 -10.92 7.73 7.25
CA LEU A 170 -10.12 8.73 6.54
C LEU A 170 -10.74 10.13 6.68
N TYR A 171 -12.06 10.24 6.58
CA TYR A 171 -12.79 11.51 6.68
C TYR A 171 -12.71 12.13 8.08
N GLN A 172 -12.75 11.30 9.13
CA GLN A 172 -12.54 11.76 10.51
C GLN A 172 -11.12 12.30 10.75
N ARG A 173 -10.14 11.84 9.97
CA ARG A 173 -8.75 12.33 10.04
C ARG A 173 -8.54 13.58 9.19
N ASP A 174 -9.03 13.56 7.96
CA ASP A 174 -8.92 14.65 6.99
C ASP A 174 -10.27 14.83 6.30
N LYS A 175 -10.93 15.96 6.57
CA LYS A 175 -12.23 16.28 5.97
C LYS A 175 -12.13 16.57 4.46
N SER A 176 -10.92 16.80 3.94
CA SER A 176 -10.64 17.11 2.54
C SER A 176 -10.02 15.92 1.80
N LEU A 177 -10.79 14.85 1.62
CA LEU A 177 -10.31 13.66 0.92
C LEU A 177 -10.26 13.87 -0.61
N PRO A 178 -9.21 13.38 -1.30
CA PRO A 178 -9.10 13.45 -2.76
C PRO A 178 -9.83 12.29 -3.47
N PHE A 179 -10.79 11.64 -2.81
CA PHE A 179 -11.57 10.53 -3.36
C PHE A 179 -12.93 10.43 -2.66
N SER A 180 -13.88 9.81 -3.37
CA SER A 180 -15.25 9.58 -2.87
C SER A 180 -15.37 8.30 -2.05
N GLN A 181 -16.46 8.18 -1.31
CA GLN A 181 -16.80 6.94 -0.60
C GLN A 181 -17.01 5.77 -1.57
N ASN A 182 -17.63 6.03 -2.73
CA ASN A 182 -17.89 5.00 -3.74
C ASN A 182 -16.60 4.43 -4.32
N GLN A 183 -15.56 5.24 -4.50
CA GLN A 183 -14.25 4.74 -4.94
C GLN A 183 -13.64 3.74 -3.94
N LEU A 184 -13.81 3.96 -2.63
CA LEU A 184 -13.36 3.00 -1.63
C LEU A 184 -14.26 1.76 -1.53
N ILE A 185 -15.57 1.90 -1.75
CA ILE A 185 -16.49 0.76 -1.85
C ILE A 185 -16.12 -0.11 -3.05
N GLU A 186 -15.92 0.49 -4.23
CA GLU A 186 -15.52 -0.22 -5.45
C GLU A 186 -14.16 -0.92 -5.24
N ALA A 187 -13.20 -0.22 -4.62
CA ALA A 187 -11.91 -0.83 -4.26
C ALA A 187 -12.06 -2.03 -3.32
N ALA A 188 -12.99 -1.97 -2.36
CA ALA A 188 -13.26 -3.06 -1.42
C ALA A 188 -13.95 -4.25 -2.10
N SER A 189 -14.78 -4.02 -3.11
CA SER A 189 -15.62 -5.03 -3.77
C SER A 189 -15.02 -5.61 -5.05
N LYS A 190 -13.74 -5.35 -5.36
CA LYS A 190 -13.07 -5.90 -6.58
C LYS A 190 -13.02 -7.43 -6.60
N VAL A 191 -13.01 -8.07 -5.44
CA VAL A 191 -12.98 -9.52 -5.31
C VAL A 191 -14.41 -10.03 -5.07
N PRO A 192 -14.88 -11.04 -5.82
CA PRO A 192 -16.17 -11.68 -5.56
C PRO A 192 -16.29 -12.20 -4.12
N ALA A 193 -17.42 -11.93 -3.45
CA ALA A 193 -17.58 -12.16 -2.01
C ALA A 193 -17.24 -13.59 -1.55
N ARG A 194 -17.63 -14.61 -2.32
CA ARG A 194 -17.32 -16.02 -2.00
C ARG A 194 -15.82 -16.33 -2.10
N ALA A 195 -15.13 -15.74 -3.09
CA ALA A 195 -13.68 -15.88 -3.24
C ALA A 195 -12.95 -15.18 -2.09
N PHE A 196 -13.41 -13.97 -1.73
CA PHE A 196 -12.88 -13.21 -0.59
C PHE A 196 -13.04 -13.96 0.73
N GLU A 197 -14.23 -14.51 1.01
CA GLU A 197 -14.46 -15.33 2.21
C GLU A 197 -13.53 -16.55 2.28
N ALA A 198 -13.41 -17.30 1.17
CA ALA A 198 -12.54 -18.47 1.11
C ALA A 198 -11.07 -18.08 1.35
N TYR A 199 -10.64 -16.94 0.79
CA TYR A 199 -9.30 -16.40 1.00
C TYR A 199 -9.03 -16.07 2.49
N ILE A 200 -9.91 -15.32 3.15
CA ILE A 200 -9.76 -14.97 4.57
C ILE A 200 -9.77 -16.21 5.46
N LYS A 201 -10.64 -17.18 5.19
CA LYS A 201 -10.64 -18.47 5.89
C LYS A 201 -9.32 -19.22 5.69
N GLY A 202 -8.73 -19.15 4.50
CA GLY A 202 -7.39 -19.66 4.22
C GLY A 202 -6.32 -19.00 5.08
N LEU A 203 -6.32 -17.66 5.19
CA LEU A 203 -5.34 -16.92 6.01
C LEU A 203 -5.40 -17.27 7.50
N LEU A 204 -6.59 -17.57 8.02
CA LEU A 204 -6.81 -17.95 9.41
C LEU A 204 -6.49 -19.42 9.71
N THR A 205 -6.41 -20.24 8.66
CA THR A 205 -6.10 -21.65 8.79
C THR A 205 -4.58 -21.83 8.91
N PRO A 206 -4.08 -22.63 9.88
CA PRO A 206 -2.66 -22.96 9.96
C PRO A 206 -2.14 -23.60 8.66
N PRO A 207 -0.84 -23.50 8.35
CA PRO A 207 -0.26 -24.15 7.17
C PRO A 207 -0.57 -25.66 7.14
N GLY A 208 -1.18 -26.13 6.05
CA GLY A 208 -1.60 -27.51 5.88
C GLY A 208 -2.62 -27.67 4.76
N GLU A 209 -3.18 -28.88 4.62
CA GLU A 209 -4.12 -29.24 3.55
C GLU A 209 -5.40 -28.39 3.58
N ALA A 210 -5.94 -28.11 4.77
CA ALA A 210 -7.12 -27.26 4.90
C ALA A 210 -6.89 -25.84 4.36
N ARG A 211 -5.73 -25.22 4.66
CA ARG A 211 -5.36 -23.91 4.12
C ARG A 211 -5.20 -23.96 2.60
N GLU A 212 -4.53 -24.99 2.10
CA GLU A 212 -4.38 -25.23 0.66
C GLU A 212 -5.76 -25.29 -0.04
N ASN A 213 -6.70 -26.04 0.51
CA ASN A 213 -8.05 -26.19 -0.03
C ASN A 213 -8.83 -24.86 -0.03
N PHE A 214 -8.73 -24.06 1.04
CA PHE A 214 -9.35 -22.73 1.07
C PHE A 214 -8.78 -21.79 0.00
N LEU A 215 -7.46 -21.74 -0.15
CA LEU A 215 -6.80 -20.86 -1.13
C LEU A 215 -7.10 -21.30 -2.58
N LYS A 216 -7.07 -22.61 -2.86
CA LYS A 216 -7.49 -23.16 -4.16
C LYS A 216 -8.95 -22.84 -4.47
N ASN A 217 -9.83 -22.97 -3.48
CA ASN A 217 -11.24 -22.60 -3.64
C ASN A 217 -11.41 -21.10 -3.89
N ALA A 218 -10.65 -20.24 -3.23
CA ALA A 218 -10.68 -18.80 -3.47
C ALA A 218 -10.31 -18.46 -4.93
N ILE A 219 -9.23 -19.06 -5.45
CA ILE A 219 -8.81 -18.89 -6.84
C ILE A 219 -9.88 -19.39 -7.82
N ARG A 220 -10.46 -20.58 -7.57
CA ARG A 220 -11.53 -21.13 -8.41
C ARG A 220 -12.77 -20.24 -8.43
N LEU A 221 -13.25 -19.82 -7.26
CA LEU A 221 -14.43 -18.95 -7.12
C LEU A 221 -14.21 -17.58 -7.77
N TYR A 222 -12.98 -17.07 -7.74
CA TYR A 222 -12.63 -15.85 -8.46
C TYR A 222 -12.73 -16.05 -9.98
N ALA A 223 -12.12 -17.11 -10.51
CA ALA A 223 -12.14 -17.41 -11.94
C ALA A 223 -13.55 -17.71 -12.49
N GLU A 224 -14.47 -18.21 -11.66
CA GLU A 224 -15.87 -18.42 -12.04
C GLU A 224 -16.67 -17.10 -12.17
N ALA A 225 -16.26 -16.08 -11.43
CA ALA A 225 -16.99 -14.81 -11.34
C ALA A 225 -16.27 -13.64 -12.03
N SER A 226 -15.00 -13.79 -12.40
CA SER A 226 -14.17 -12.75 -12.99
C SER A 226 -13.36 -13.31 -14.17
N SER A 227 -13.24 -12.50 -15.23
CA SER A 227 -12.35 -12.77 -16.36
C SER A 227 -10.98 -12.08 -16.23
N ASP A 228 -10.74 -11.33 -15.13
CA ASP A 228 -9.54 -10.52 -14.92
C ASP A 228 -8.35 -11.34 -14.36
N GLY A 229 -8.14 -12.55 -14.89
CA GLY A 229 -7.01 -13.42 -14.54
C GLY A 229 -7.19 -14.20 -13.24
N THR A 230 -6.11 -14.35 -12.47
CA THR A 230 -6.08 -15.13 -11.22
C THR A 230 -6.30 -14.23 -10.00
N TYR A 231 -6.89 -14.76 -8.93
CA TYR A 231 -6.89 -14.06 -7.65
C TYR A 231 -5.46 -13.99 -7.07
N SER A 232 -4.74 -12.92 -7.40
CA SER A 232 -3.31 -12.78 -7.13
C SER A 232 -2.92 -12.94 -5.67
N ASP A 233 -3.70 -12.38 -4.73
CA ASP A 233 -3.41 -12.50 -3.29
C ASP A 233 -3.51 -13.96 -2.82
N ALA A 234 -4.54 -14.69 -3.24
CA ALA A 234 -4.71 -16.10 -2.90
C ALA A 234 -3.64 -16.99 -3.57
N ALA A 235 -3.27 -16.70 -4.82
CA ALA A 235 -2.20 -17.41 -5.53
C ALA A 235 -0.83 -17.17 -4.89
N LEU A 236 -0.53 -15.94 -4.46
CA LEU A 236 0.69 -15.60 -3.75
C LEU A 236 0.81 -16.38 -2.43
N GLU A 237 -0.24 -16.38 -1.62
CA GLU A 237 -0.27 -17.14 -0.35
C GLU A 237 -0.08 -18.64 -0.58
N LEU A 238 -0.68 -19.19 -1.63
CA LEU A 238 -0.54 -20.58 -1.98
C LEU A 238 0.87 -20.92 -2.48
N ALA A 239 1.49 -20.02 -3.25
CA ALA A 239 2.89 -20.14 -3.67
C ALA A 239 3.84 -20.17 -2.47
N HIS A 240 3.63 -19.29 -1.48
CA HIS A 240 4.40 -19.32 -0.23
C HIS A 240 4.19 -20.59 0.59
N LEU A 241 2.96 -21.10 0.65
CA LEU A 241 2.66 -22.37 1.31
C LEU A 241 3.46 -23.52 0.68
N TYR A 242 3.50 -23.59 -0.66
CA TYR A 242 4.29 -24.60 -1.37
C TYR A 242 5.80 -24.39 -1.26
N LEU A 243 6.26 -23.14 -1.26
CA LEU A 243 7.66 -22.81 -1.02
C LEU A 243 8.11 -23.31 0.37
N GLY A 244 7.30 -23.09 1.40
CA GLY A 244 7.56 -23.60 2.75
C GLY A 244 7.58 -25.14 2.83
N GLN A 245 6.80 -25.81 1.99
CA GLN A 245 6.79 -27.27 1.84
C GLN A 245 7.91 -27.80 0.91
N ARG A 246 8.75 -26.92 0.34
CA ARG A 246 9.76 -27.23 -0.69
C ARG A 246 9.19 -27.86 -1.97
N LYS A 247 7.90 -27.63 -2.26
CA LYS A 247 7.23 -28.00 -3.51
C LYS A 247 7.48 -26.92 -4.57
N PHE A 248 8.73 -26.83 -5.04
CA PHE A 248 9.15 -25.75 -5.94
C PHE A 248 8.36 -25.67 -7.27
N PRO A 249 8.00 -26.78 -7.94
CA PRO A 249 7.21 -26.70 -9.18
C PRO A 249 5.84 -26.05 -8.96
N ASP A 250 5.15 -26.42 -7.87
CA ASP A 250 3.85 -25.85 -7.52
C ASP A 250 3.99 -24.37 -7.14
N ALA A 251 5.01 -24.01 -6.35
CA ALA A 251 5.29 -22.63 -5.99
C ALA A 251 5.55 -21.75 -7.22
N ILE A 252 6.39 -22.22 -8.15
CA ILE A 252 6.69 -21.53 -9.43
C ILE A 252 5.40 -21.29 -10.20
N ASN A 253 4.56 -22.31 -10.39
CA ASN A 253 3.30 -22.20 -11.14
C ASN A 253 2.40 -21.08 -10.60
N TYR A 254 2.21 -21.00 -9.27
CA TYR A 254 1.37 -19.96 -8.68
C TYR A 254 2.03 -18.57 -8.69
N PHE A 255 3.35 -18.46 -8.53
CA PHE A 255 4.04 -17.18 -8.75
C PHE A 255 3.92 -16.70 -10.21
N GLU A 256 4.04 -17.61 -11.20
CA GLU A 256 3.86 -17.28 -12.62
C GLU A 256 2.43 -16.80 -12.91
N GLN A 257 1.40 -17.40 -12.29
CA GLN A 257 0.02 -16.93 -12.42
C GLN A 257 -0.15 -15.48 -11.94
N VAL A 258 0.48 -15.11 -10.82
CA VAL A 258 0.49 -13.73 -10.31
C VAL A 258 1.15 -12.79 -11.32
N ILE A 259 2.33 -13.15 -11.82
CA ILE A 259 3.10 -12.34 -12.78
C ILE A 259 2.31 -12.15 -14.08
N ASN A 260 1.71 -13.21 -14.60
CA ASN A 260 0.92 -13.17 -15.82
C ASN A 260 -0.34 -12.30 -15.65
N THR A 261 -1.01 -12.40 -14.49
CA THR A 261 -2.18 -11.55 -14.18
C THR A 261 -1.79 -10.07 -14.14
N GLN A 262 -0.63 -9.74 -13.56
CA GLN A 262 -0.12 -8.36 -13.57
C GLN A 262 0.14 -7.86 -14.99
N GLN A 263 0.77 -8.68 -15.82
CA GLN A 263 1.07 -8.33 -17.21
C GLN A 263 -0.22 -8.08 -18.00
N GLN A 264 -1.21 -8.96 -17.87
CA GLN A 264 -2.53 -8.78 -18.48
C GLN A 264 -3.21 -7.48 -18.05
N CYS A 265 -3.14 -7.13 -16.76
CA CYS A 265 -3.67 -5.87 -16.26
C CYS A 265 -2.98 -4.66 -16.90
N ARG A 266 -1.65 -4.68 -17.02
CA ARG A 266 -0.87 -3.60 -17.66
C ARG A 266 -1.18 -3.49 -19.15
N ASP A 267 -1.28 -4.62 -19.85
CA ASP A 267 -1.60 -4.66 -21.28
C ASP A 267 -3.01 -4.14 -21.56
N LYS A 268 -4.00 -4.52 -20.73
CA LYS A 268 -5.38 -4.02 -20.79
C LYS A 268 -5.42 -2.51 -20.58
N ALA A 269 -4.76 -2.00 -19.55
CA ALA A 269 -4.68 -0.57 -19.28
C ALA A 269 -4.03 0.21 -20.43
N LYS A 270 -2.96 -0.34 -21.03
CA LYS A 270 -2.29 0.24 -22.20
C LYS A 270 -3.22 0.25 -23.43
N ALA A 271 -3.95 -0.83 -23.70
CA ALA A 271 -4.91 -0.90 -24.80
C ALA A 271 -6.05 0.12 -24.63
N GLU A 272 -6.45 0.37 -23.39
CA GLU A 272 -7.50 1.34 -23.02
C GLU A 272 -6.94 2.78 -22.84
N ASN A 273 -5.64 2.99 -23.11
CA ASN A 273 -4.92 4.26 -22.92
C ASN A 273 -5.14 4.90 -21.53
N ARG A 274 -5.21 4.06 -20.49
CA ARG A 274 -5.37 4.49 -19.09
C ARG A 274 -4.16 4.11 -18.25
N VAL A 275 -4.05 4.76 -17.09
CA VAL A 275 -3.06 4.41 -16.08
C VAL A 275 -3.39 3.01 -15.53
N PRO A 276 -2.43 2.07 -15.49
CA PRO A 276 -2.65 0.75 -14.93
C PRO A 276 -2.96 0.83 -13.43
N GLN A 277 -4.10 0.28 -13.02
CA GLN A 277 -4.48 0.11 -11.62
C GLN A 277 -4.27 -1.35 -11.21
N CYS A 278 -3.02 -1.80 -11.19
CA CYS A 278 -2.64 -3.18 -10.98
C CYS A 278 -2.01 -3.40 -9.59
N ASN A 279 -1.93 -4.65 -9.12
CA ASN A 279 -1.38 -4.97 -7.80
C ASN A 279 0.15 -5.14 -7.86
N ASP A 280 0.86 -4.01 -7.97
CA ASP A 280 2.34 -4.01 -8.08
C ASP A 280 3.05 -4.61 -6.85
N ASP A 281 2.41 -4.62 -5.67
CA ASP A 281 3.03 -5.15 -4.44
C ASP A 281 3.13 -6.68 -4.51
N VAL A 282 2.03 -7.33 -4.87
CA VAL A 282 1.94 -8.78 -5.03
C VAL A 282 2.79 -9.25 -6.22
N TYR A 283 2.82 -8.48 -7.31
CA TYR A 283 3.73 -8.72 -8.43
C TYR A 283 5.20 -8.69 -8.01
N ALA A 284 5.60 -7.65 -7.26
CA ALA A 284 6.98 -7.48 -6.86
C ALA A 284 7.44 -8.62 -5.94
N GLU A 285 6.56 -9.05 -5.03
CA GLU A 285 6.83 -10.18 -4.15
C GLU A 285 6.96 -11.50 -4.92
N ALA A 286 5.97 -11.83 -5.77
CA ALA A 286 6.00 -13.04 -6.57
C ALA A 286 7.25 -13.12 -7.45
N SER A 287 7.59 -12.03 -8.14
CA SER A 287 8.75 -11.92 -9.02
C SER A 287 10.07 -12.07 -8.29
N PHE A 288 10.16 -11.52 -7.08
CA PHE A 288 11.37 -11.66 -6.28
C PHE A 288 11.59 -13.11 -5.83
N TYR A 289 10.56 -13.75 -5.26
CA TYR A 289 10.68 -15.11 -4.75
C TYR A 289 10.86 -16.15 -5.85
N ILE A 290 10.14 -16.06 -6.99
CA ILE A 290 10.36 -16.99 -8.11
C ILE A 290 11.79 -16.85 -8.68
N GLY A 291 12.33 -15.63 -8.73
CA GLY A 291 13.72 -15.38 -9.12
C GLY A 291 14.71 -16.11 -8.21
N LEU A 292 14.48 -16.07 -6.91
CA LEU A 292 15.28 -16.78 -5.92
C LEU A 292 15.12 -18.32 -5.99
N VAL A 293 13.91 -18.83 -6.29
CA VAL A 293 13.69 -20.26 -6.51
C VAL A 293 14.45 -20.74 -7.74
N HIS A 294 14.43 -19.97 -8.84
CA HIS A 294 15.23 -20.30 -10.02
C HIS A 294 16.73 -20.28 -9.75
N LEU A 295 17.22 -19.34 -8.92
CA LEU A 295 18.61 -19.33 -8.45
C LEU A 295 18.95 -20.62 -7.68
N GLN A 296 18.08 -21.07 -6.77
CA GLN A 296 18.29 -22.32 -6.02
C GLN A 296 18.37 -23.56 -6.93
N GLN A 297 17.71 -23.50 -8.09
CA GLN A 297 17.76 -24.52 -9.14
C GLN A 297 18.93 -24.33 -10.12
N PHE A 298 19.84 -23.38 -9.87
CA PHE A 298 20.93 -22.98 -10.77
C PHE A 298 20.47 -22.51 -12.17
N ASN A 299 19.20 -22.11 -12.29
CA ASN A 299 18.63 -21.59 -13.53
C ASN A 299 18.79 -20.07 -13.59
N PHE A 300 20.02 -19.64 -13.86
CA PHE A 300 20.36 -18.21 -13.91
C PHE A 300 19.56 -17.44 -14.97
N GLU A 301 19.31 -18.04 -16.13
CA GLU A 301 18.61 -17.37 -17.22
C GLU A 301 17.17 -16.99 -16.82
N ARG A 302 16.40 -17.94 -16.24
CA ARG A 302 15.05 -17.64 -15.76
C ARG A 302 15.05 -16.69 -14.58
N SER A 303 16.00 -16.84 -13.67
CA SER A 303 16.14 -15.95 -12.52
C SER A 303 16.36 -14.50 -12.94
N ILE A 304 17.30 -14.27 -13.87
CA ILE A 304 17.60 -12.95 -14.43
C ILE A 304 16.40 -12.39 -15.22
N ALA A 305 15.73 -13.22 -16.02
CA ALA A 305 14.60 -12.78 -16.83
C ALA A 305 13.44 -12.21 -15.98
N VAL A 306 13.19 -12.77 -14.80
CA VAL A 306 12.13 -12.27 -13.90
C VAL A 306 12.60 -11.09 -13.05
N LEU A 307 13.84 -11.11 -12.56
CA LEU A 307 14.34 -10.07 -11.64
C LEU A 307 14.76 -8.78 -12.35
N ARG A 308 15.13 -8.82 -13.65
CA ARG A 308 15.56 -7.63 -14.38
C ARG A 308 14.43 -6.58 -14.54
N PRO A 309 13.23 -6.93 -15.01
CA PRO A 309 12.10 -5.99 -15.04
C PRO A 309 11.77 -5.46 -13.63
N LEU A 310 11.83 -6.34 -12.62
CA LEU A 310 11.57 -5.95 -11.23
C LEU A 310 12.57 -4.89 -10.73
N ALA A 311 13.85 -5.01 -11.10
CA ALA A 311 14.88 -4.06 -10.70
C ALA A 311 14.67 -2.67 -11.34
N GLU A 312 14.15 -2.62 -12.56
CA GLU A 312 13.82 -1.37 -13.26
C GLU A 312 12.56 -0.72 -12.67
N ASP A 313 11.53 -1.52 -12.45
CA ASP A 313 10.24 -1.09 -11.91
C ASP A 313 10.35 -0.63 -10.47
N MET A 314 11.07 -1.36 -9.63
CA MET A 314 11.07 -1.18 -8.18
C MET A 314 12.25 -0.38 -7.64
N LYS A 315 13.42 -0.48 -8.30
CA LYS A 315 14.66 0.21 -7.92
C LYS A 315 15.07 0.00 -6.46
N LEU A 316 14.76 -1.18 -5.91
CA LEU A 316 15.06 -1.52 -4.52
C LEU A 316 16.49 -2.04 -4.39
N THR A 317 17.19 -1.62 -3.34
CA THR A 317 18.54 -2.11 -3.01
C THR A 317 18.60 -3.64 -2.95
N SER A 318 17.63 -4.28 -2.31
CA SER A 318 17.56 -5.74 -2.19
C SER A 318 17.44 -6.44 -3.54
N VAL A 319 16.65 -5.87 -4.46
CA VAL A 319 16.46 -6.40 -5.82
C VAL A 319 17.73 -6.19 -6.65
N TYR A 320 18.35 -5.00 -6.60
CA TYR A 320 19.62 -4.75 -7.28
C TYR A 320 20.74 -5.66 -6.76
N ASN A 321 20.84 -5.84 -5.45
CA ASN A 321 21.84 -6.71 -4.84
C ASN A 321 21.63 -8.17 -5.27
N ALA A 322 20.40 -8.68 -5.18
CA ALA A 322 20.08 -10.05 -5.58
C ALA A 322 20.34 -10.28 -7.07
N LEU A 323 19.77 -9.44 -7.95
CA LEU A 323 19.96 -9.56 -9.40
C LEU A 323 21.44 -9.44 -9.77
N GLY A 324 22.15 -8.43 -9.26
CA GLY A 324 23.57 -8.23 -9.53
C GLY A 324 24.41 -9.43 -9.10
N ALA A 325 24.15 -9.98 -7.91
CA ALA A 325 24.82 -11.18 -7.44
C ALA A 325 24.52 -12.43 -8.30
N ILE A 326 23.28 -12.58 -8.78
CA ILE A 326 22.86 -13.67 -9.68
C ILE A 326 23.55 -13.53 -11.04
N VAL A 327 23.60 -12.32 -11.59
CA VAL A 327 24.24 -12.01 -12.87
C VAL A 327 25.74 -12.28 -12.82
N VAL A 328 26.42 -11.91 -11.73
CA VAL A 328 27.85 -12.25 -11.53
C VAL A 328 28.05 -13.77 -11.41
N GLN A 329 27.15 -14.49 -10.72
CA GLN A 329 27.21 -15.95 -10.68
C GLN A 329 27.00 -16.57 -12.07
N ALA A 330 26.07 -16.04 -12.86
CA ALA A 330 25.84 -16.47 -14.24
C ALA A 330 27.07 -16.23 -15.12
N SER A 331 27.74 -15.08 -14.97
CA SER A 331 29.02 -14.78 -15.63
C SER A 331 30.08 -15.84 -15.31
N ARG A 332 30.24 -16.19 -14.02
CA ARG A 332 31.19 -17.23 -13.57
C ARG A 332 30.86 -18.62 -14.14
N ALA A 333 29.57 -18.92 -14.32
CA ALA A 333 29.10 -20.20 -14.86
C ALA A 333 29.23 -20.30 -16.38
N GLU A 334 29.25 -19.17 -17.10
CA GLU A 334 29.33 -19.10 -18.56
C GLU A 334 30.77 -19.38 -19.05
N LYS A 335 31.05 -20.66 -19.31
CA LYS A 335 32.37 -21.13 -19.80
C LYS A 335 32.47 -21.21 -21.31
N LYS A 336 31.33 -21.21 -22.02
CA LYS A 336 31.31 -21.47 -23.48
C LYS A 336 31.42 -20.19 -24.30
N ASN A 337 30.92 -19.07 -23.75
CA ASN A 337 30.93 -17.78 -24.45
C ASN A 337 31.59 -16.69 -23.60
N PRO A 338 32.91 -16.43 -23.79
CA PRO A 338 33.63 -15.41 -23.03
C PRO A 338 33.07 -13.99 -23.18
N ALA A 339 32.55 -13.64 -24.36
CA ALA A 339 31.95 -12.33 -24.59
C ALA A 339 30.66 -12.16 -23.77
N ARG A 340 29.83 -13.22 -23.70
CA ARG A 340 28.64 -13.24 -22.84
C ARG A 340 29.02 -13.19 -21.36
N ALA A 341 30.04 -13.95 -20.95
CA ALA A 341 30.54 -13.92 -19.57
C ALA A 341 30.99 -12.50 -19.18
N ALA A 342 31.75 -11.82 -20.03
CA ALA A 342 32.18 -10.43 -19.82
C ALA A 342 31.00 -9.44 -19.78
N GLY A 343 30.03 -9.59 -20.68
CA GLY A 343 28.81 -8.76 -20.70
C GLY A 343 27.99 -8.90 -19.41
N LEU A 344 27.80 -10.13 -18.94
CA LEU A 344 27.15 -10.40 -17.66
C LEU A 344 27.94 -9.81 -16.49
N LEU A 345 29.27 -9.95 -16.48
CA LEU A 345 30.08 -9.36 -15.40
C LEU A 345 29.90 -7.84 -15.32
N ASN A 346 29.92 -7.15 -16.47
CA ASN A 346 29.71 -5.70 -16.52
C ASN A 346 28.31 -5.30 -16.03
N GLU A 347 27.27 -6.03 -16.45
CA GLU A 347 25.89 -5.81 -15.95
C GLU A 347 25.83 -6.00 -14.42
N GLY A 348 26.43 -7.07 -13.91
CA GLY A 348 26.48 -7.37 -12.49
C GLY A 348 27.19 -6.30 -11.66
N VAL A 349 28.32 -5.77 -12.15
CA VAL A 349 29.06 -4.68 -11.50
C VAL A 349 28.20 -3.41 -11.40
N GLU A 350 27.49 -3.02 -12.47
CA GLU A 350 26.65 -1.83 -12.45
C GLU A 350 25.43 -1.97 -11.53
N LEU A 351 24.82 -3.15 -11.47
CA LEU A 351 23.72 -3.44 -10.55
C LEU A 351 24.16 -3.40 -9.08
N LEU A 352 25.31 -4.02 -8.78
CA LEU A 352 25.85 -4.05 -7.42
C LEU A 352 26.38 -2.69 -6.97
N LYS A 353 26.88 -1.87 -7.91
CA LYS A 353 27.21 -0.45 -7.65
C LYS A 353 25.98 0.32 -7.19
N LYS A 354 24.86 0.24 -7.92
CA LYS A 354 23.60 0.89 -7.53
C LYS A 354 23.14 0.48 -6.13
N ALA A 355 23.23 -0.82 -5.82
CA ALA A 355 22.90 -1.31 -4.48
C ALA A 355 23.85 -0.74 -3.41
N ALA A 356 25.16 -0.75 -3.66
CA ALA A 356 26.16 -0.27 -2.71
C ALA A 356 26.12 1.25 -2.47
N GLU A 357 25.71 2.03 -3.48
CA GLU A 357 25.49 3.47 -3.35
C GLU A 357 24.23 3.77 -2.52
N ALA A 358 23.18 2.94 -2.63
CA ALA A 358 21.93 3.10 -1.89
C ALA A 358 22.01 2.60 -0.43
N ALA A 359 22.83 1.58 -0.15
CA ALA A 359 23.06 1.04 1.18
C ALA A 359 24.54 1.12 1.56
N THR A 360 24.92 2.27 2.15
CA THR A 360 26.32 2.54 2.52
C THR A 360 26.85 1.64 3.64
N ASP A 361 25.95 1.14 4.49
CA ASP A 361 26.31 0.45 5.73
C ASP A 361 26.05 -1.07 5.68
N ASP A 362 25.47 -1.57 4.57
CA ASP A 362 25.16 -2.99 4.38
C ASP A 362 26.40 -3.77 3.95
N GLY A 363 26.96 -4.55 4.88
CA GLY A 363 28.17 -5.33 4.63
C GLY A 363 28.04 -6.38 3.54
N ASN A 364 26.85 -6.97 3.33
CA ASN A 364 26.64 -8.00 2.31
C ASN A 364 26.55 -7.39 0.91
N VAL A 365 25.92 -6.24 0.79
CA VAL A 365 25.92 -5.46 -0.46
C VAL A 365 27.34 -5.02 -0.83
N LYS A 366 28.10 -4.48 0.13
CA LYS A 366 29.51 -4.08 -0.07
C LYS A 366 30.38 -5.28 -0.45
N PHE A 367 30.19 -6.42 0.22
CA PHE A 367 30.90 -7.65 -0.10
C PHE A 367 30.66 -8.09 -1.55
N ASN A 368 29.40 -8.15 -1.98
CA ASN A 368 29.06 -8.54 -3.35
C ASN A 368 29.66 -7.58 -4.38
N TYR A 369 29.56 -6.28 -4.13
CA TYR A 369 30.14 -5.27 -5.03
C TYR A 369 31.67 -5.42 -5.11
N GLY A 370 32.35 -5.60 -3.97
CA GLY A 370 33.79 -5.89 -3.93
C GLY A 370 34.17 -7.15 -4.71
N VAL A 371 33.39 -8.23 -4.59
CA VAL A 371 33.59 -9.46 -5.38
C VAL A 371 33.48 -9.17 -6.88
N SER A 372 32.48 -8.39 -7.31
CA SER A 372 32.30 -8.05 -8.73
C SER A 372 33.46 -7.21 -9.29
N LEU A 373 33.95 -6.24 -8.51
CA LEU A 373 35.10 -5.40 -8.87
C LEU A 373 36.40 -6.19 -8.95
N TYR A 374 36.60 -7.14 -8.03
CA TYR A 374 37.76 -8.03 -8.07
C TYR A 374 37.77 -8.83 -9.37
N LEU A 375 36.62 -9.44 -9.74
CA LEU A 375 36.49 -10.21 -10.97
C LEU A 375 36.67 -9.34 -12.23
N SER A 376 36.30 -8.06 -12.18
CA SER A 376 36.51 -7.12 -13.28
C SER A 376 37.94 -6.54 -13.32
N GLY A 377 38.83 -6.98 -12.42
CA GLY A 377 40.21 -6.51 -12.32
C GLY A 377 40.39 -5.14 -11.66
N ASN A 378 39.32 -4.54 -11.12
CA ASN A 378 39.41 -3.27 -10.38
C ASN A 378 39.75 -3.53 -8.90
N LEU A 379 41.00 -3.96 -8.68
CA LEU A 379 41.47 -4.45 -7.39
C LEU A 379 41.48 -3.38 -6.28
N LYS A 380 41.76 -2.11 -6.63
CA LYS A 380 41.80 -1.01 -5.64
C LYS A 380 40.42 -0.73 -5.08
N ASP A 381 39.42 -0.59 -5.94
CA ASP A 381 38.05 -0.34 -5.49
C ASP A 381 37.49 -1.58 -4.79
N ALA A 382 37.82 -2.78 -5.26
CA ALA A 382 37.46 -4.03 -4.58
C ALA A 382 37.98 -4.07 -3.14
N ALA A 383 39.27 -3.76 -2.92
CA ALA A 383 39.86 -3.70 -1.58
C ALA A 383 39.13 -2.72 -0.66
N ASN A 384 38.71 -1.56 -1.17
CA ASN A 384 37.93 -0.58 -0.40
C ASN A 384 36.54 -1.11 -0.01
N GLN A 385 35.85 -1.79 -0.93
CA GLN A 385 34.56 -2.39 -0.63
C GLN A 385 34.68 -3.52 0.41
N PHE A 386 35.72 -4.36 0.34
CA PHE A 386 35.94 -5.39 1.37
C PHE A 386 36.27 -4.81 2.74
N ARG A 387 37.08 -3.74 2.80
CA ARG A 387 37.31 -3.01 4.06
C ARG A 387 36.00 -2.48 4.63
N SER A 388 35.13 -1.91 3.79
CA SER A 388 33.79 -1.45 4.21
C SER A 388 32.92 -2.61 4.73
N ALA A 389 32.92 -3.75 4.05
CA ALA A 389 32.17 -4.93 4.49
C ALA A 389 32.64 -5.46 5.85
N ILE A 390 33.96 -5.45 6.09
CA ILE A 390 34.58 -5.84 7.37
C ILE A 390 34.22 -4.87 8.49
N VAL A 391 34.05 -3.57 8.22
CA VAL A 391 33.56 -2.62 9.23
C VAL A 391 32.17 -3.02 9.72
N SER A 392 31.27 -3.38 8.80
CA SER A 392 29.91 -3.84 9.15
C SER A 392 29.90 -5.21 9.83
N ASN A 393 30.84 -6.11 9.47
CA ASN A 393 31.00 -7.42 10.10
C ASN A 393 32.49 -7.74 10.37
N PRO A 394 33.03 -7.38 11.55
CA PRO A 394 34.43 -7.60 11.90
C PRO A 394 34.85 -9.08 12.05
N ARG A 395 33.90 -10.02 11.91
CA ARG A 395 34.16 -11.47 11.97
C ARG A 395 33.96 -12.15 10.60
N ASP A 396 33.90 -11.36 9.54
CA ASP A 396 33.72 -11.87 8.19
C ASP A 396 35.03 -12.47 7.63
N GLY A 397 35.23 -13.76 7.91
CA GLY A 397 36.42 -14.48 7.46
C GLY A 397 36.59 -14.55 5.94
N GLU A 398 35.50 -14.62 5.17
CA GLU A 398 35.56 -14.67 3.70
C GLU A 398 35.93 -13.29 3.13
N ALA A 399 35.44 -12.20 3.73
CA ALA A 399 35.86 -10.85 3.34
C ALA A 399 37.35 -10.61 3.63
N TYR A 400 37.84 -11.03 4.80
CA TYR A 400 39.28 -10.98 5.10
C TYR A 400 40.11 -11.81 4.11
N TYR A 401 39.62 -12.99 3.74
CA TYR A 401 40.31 -13.87 2.80
C TYR A 401 40.45 -13.20 1.43
N ILE A 402 39.34 -12.70 0.85
CA ILE A 402 39.40 -12.08 -0.47
C ILE A 402 40.20 -10.77 -0.42
N LEU A 403 40.07 -9.98 0.66
CA LEU A 403 40.89 -8.78 0.85
C LEU A 403 42.38 -9.15 0.88
N SER A 404 42.79 -10.17 1.64
CA SER A 404 44.18 -10.67 1.64
C SER A 404 44.68 -10.97 0.22
N LYS A 405 43.91 -11.73 -0.57
CA LYS A 405 44.30 -12.07 -1.95
C LYS A 405 44.37 -10.84 -2.85
N THR A 406 43.39 -9.94 -2.74
CA THR A 406 43.35 -8.66 -3.47
C THR A 406 44.56 -7.80 -3.15
N LEU A 407 44.92 -7.68 -1.87
CA LEU A 407 46.08 -6.91 -1.41
C LEU A 407 47.41 -7.55 -1.83
N GLY A 408 47.48 -8.88 -1.84
CA GLY A 408 48.64 -9.61 -2.35
C GLY A 408 48.89 -9.34 -3.84
N GLU A 409 47.84 -9.28 -4.66
CA GLU A 409 47.95 -8.88 -6.07
C GLU A 409 48.36 -7.41 -6.23
N LEU A 410 47.85 -6.52 -5.36
CA LEU A 410 48.27 -5.11 -5.30
C LEU A 410 49.67 -4.90 -4.70
N LYS A 411 50.27 -5.95 -4.12
CA LYS A 411 51.55 -5.92 -3.39
C LYS A 411 51.56 -4.99 -2.17
N GLU A 412 50.42 -4.87 -1.48
CA GLU A 412 50.32 -4.13 -0.22
C GLU A 412 50.84 -4.96 0.97
N SER A 413 51.57 -4.34 1.90
CA SER A 413 52.22 -5.02 3.02
C SER A 413 51.25 -5.64 4.03
N THR A 414 50.03 -5.09 4.15
CA THR A 414 49.00 -5.54 5.09
C THR A 414 48.28 -6.82 4.64
N ALA A 415 48.63 -7.41 3.49
CA ALA A 415 48.01 -8.63 2.99
C ALA A 415 48.14 -9.79 4.00
N GLY A 416 49.31 -9.97 4.61
CA GLY A 416 49.56 -11.00 5.61
C GLY A 416 48.70 -10.84 6.88
N ASP A 417 48.45 -9.61 7.31
CA ASP A 417 47.58 -9.35 8.46
C ASP A 417 46.14 -9.77 8.19
N MET A 418 45.64 -9.50 6.98
CA MET A 418 44.30 -9.90 6.56
C MET A 418 44.19 -11.42 6.43
N ASP A 419 45.24 -12.10 5.94
CA ASP A 419 45.30 -13.58 5.88
C ASP A 419 45.20 -14.21 7.27
N ASN A 420 45.90 -13.65 8.25
CA ASN A 420 45.84 -14.08 9.65
C ASN A 420 44.43 -13.92 10.24
N GLN A 421 43.73 -12.82 9.93
CA GLN A 421 42.33 -12.64 10.34
C GLN A 421 41.40 -13.65 9.65
N ALA A 422 41.59 -13.89 8.35
CA ALA A 422 40.82 -14.88 7.61
C ALA A 422 40.96 -16.28 8.23
N ARG A 423 42.19 -16.70 8.55
CA ARG A 423 42.47 -17.98 9.21
C ARG A 423 41.81 -18.08 10.59
N ARG A 424 41.79 -16.98 11.34
CA ARG A 424 41.16 -16.90 12.67
C ARG A 424 39.64 -17.13 12.61
N TYR A 425 38.97 -16.62 11.57
CA TYR A 425 37.50 -16.67 11.48
C TYR A 425 36.96 -17.82 10.60
N LEU A 426 37.75 -18.37 9.67
CA LEU A 426 37.34 -19.48 8.79
C LEU A 426 37.73 -20.86 9.36
N THR A 427 37.36 -21.13 10.60
CA THR A 427 37.72 -22.36 11.32
C THR A 427 36.80 -23.55 11.04
N ASN A 428 35.55 -23.29 10.63
CA ASN A 428 34.57 -24.35 10.40
C ASN A 428 34.88 -25.16 9.14
N ASN A 429 34.72 -26.49 9.21
CA ASN A 429 34.83 -27.42 8.07
C ASN A 429 36.11 -27.27 7.22
N ASN A 430 37.24 -26.89 7.85
CA ASN A 430 38.50 -26.60 7.17
C ASN A 430 38.37 -25.55 6.04
N ARG A 431 37.40 -24.63 6.14
CA ARG A 431 37.04 -23.68 5.07
C ARG A 431 38.23 -22.88 4.55
N PHE A 432 39.10 -22.38 5.43
CA PHE A 432 40.31 -21.66 5.02
C PHE A 432 41.22 -22.52 4.14
N ALA A 433 41.53 -23.75 4.56
CA ALA A 433 42.42 -24.65 3.83
C ALA A 433 41.83 -25.06 2.46
N THR A 434 40.51 -25.24 2.38
CA THR A 434 39.82 -25.49 1.11
C THR A 434 40.00 -24.33 0.13
N LEU A 435 39.77 -23.10 0.59
CA LEU A 435 39.93 -21.91 -0.23
C LEU A 435 41.39 -21.71 -0.68
N GLU A 436 42.37 -21.94 0.20
CA GLU A 436 43.80 -21.89 -0.17
C GLU A 436 44.14 -22.91 -1.24
N THR A 437 43.60 -24.13 -1.13
CA THR A 437 43.84 -25.18 -2.11
C THR A 437 43.27 -24.80 -3.48
N GLU A 438 42.10 -24.19 -3.53
CA GLU A 438 41.51 -23.67 -4.77
C GLU A 438 42.33 -22.51 -5.34
N TRP A 439 42.72 -21.56 -4.48
CA TRP A 439 43.54 -20.42 -4.85
C TRP A 439 44.89 -20.83 -5.44
N ALA A 440 45.58 -21.80 -4.84
CA ALA A 440 46.84 -22.33 -5.34
C ALA A 440 46.70 -22.97 -6.73
N LYS A 441 45.53 -23.56 -7.05
CA LYS A 441 45.28 -24.23 -8.33
C LYS A 441 44.92 -23.26 -9.45
N SER A 442 44.06 -22.28 -9.18
CA SER A 442 43.44 -21.46 -10.24
C SER A 442 43.53 -19.96 -10.03
N ARG A 443 44.13 -19.49 -8.93
CA ARG A 443 44.13 -18.08 -8.50
C ARG A 443 42.74 -17.45 -8.58
N SER A 444 41.74 -18.18 -8.08
CA SER A 444 40.34 -17.81 -8.21
C SER A 444 39.64 -17.76 -6.86
N ILE A 445 38.66 -16.87 -6.76
CA ILE A 445 37.76 -16.72 -5.61
C ILE A 445 36.39 -17.36 -5.86
N THR A 446 36.26 -18.22 -6.88
CA THR A 446 34.96 -18.80 -7.29
C THR A 446 34.35 -19.72 -6.25
N GLY A 447 35.14 -20.32 -5.35
CA GLY A 447 34.64 -21.09 -4.21
C GLY A 447 33.95 -20.26 -3.14
N ILE A 448 33.95 -18.93 -3.26
CA ILE A 448 33.25 -18.00 -2.38
C ILE A 448 31.98 -17.50 -3.09
N PRO A 449 30.79 -17.86 -2.56
CA PRO A 449 29.52 -17.49 -3.18
C PRO A 449 29.23 -16.00 -2.99
N LEU A 450 28.50 -15.41 -3.95
CA LEU A 450 27.88 -14.11 -3.71
C LEU A 450 26.71 -14.26 -2.75
N ARG A 451 26.49 -13.23 -1.94
CA ARG A 451 25.54 -13.22 -0.83
C ARG A 451 24.21 -12.66 -1.29
N VAL A 452 23.35 -13.54 -1.77
CA VAL A 452 21.96 -13.19 -2.08
C VAL A 452 21.17 -13.34 -0.80
N GLU A 453 20.88 -12.23 -0.13
CA GLU A 453 19.96 -12.25 1.00
C GLU A 453 18.54 -12.48 0.50
N GLN A 454 17.85 -13.43 1.12
CA GLN A 454 16.40 -13.51 1.04
C GLN A 454 15.85 -12.70 2.22
N PRO A 455 15.45 -11.42 2.01
CA PRO A 455 14.74 -10.69 3.05
C PRO A 455 13.55 -11.50 3.53
N SER A 456 13.19 -11.34 4.81
CA SER A 456 11.90 -11.87 5.24
C SER A 456 10.81 -11.19 4.41
N ARG A 457 9.69 -11.89 4.19
CA ARG A 457 8.53 -11.33 3.51
C ARG A 457 8.16 -9.96 4.08
N LYS A 458 8.22 -9.82 5.41
CA LYS A 458 7.97 -8.55 6.11
C LYS A 458 8.94 -7.45 5.67
N ASP A 459 10.24 -7.74 5.62
CA ASP A 459 11.25 -6.73 5.28
C ASP A 459 11.11 -6.31 3.82
N PHE A 460 10.82 -7.26 2.93
CA PHE A 460 10.57 -7.00 1.52
C PHE A 460 9.30 -6.15 1.31
N VAL A 461 8.18 -6.56 1.91
CA VAL A 461 6.91 -5.81 1.86
C VAL A 461 7.09 -4.42 2.47
N ALA A 462 7.78 -4.28 3.61
CA ALA A 462 8.01 -2.98 4.22
C ALA A 462 8.76 -2.01 3.28
N VAL A 463 9.73 -2.51 2.51
CA VAL A 463 10.47 -1.71 1.52
C VAL A 463 9.59 -1.33 0.32
N ILE A 464 8.73 -2.24 -0.15
CA ILE A 464 7.76 -1.91 -1.20
C ILE A 464 6.79 -0.83 -0.73
N LEU A 465 6.27 -0.96 0.49
CA LEU A 465 5.30 -0.03 1.05
C LEU A 465 5.91 1.33 1.35
N SER A 466 7.14 1.38 1.90
CA SER A 466 7.83 2.65 2.15
C SER A 466 8.09 3.42 0.85
N ARG A 467 8.34 2.72 -0.27
CA ARG A 467 8.42 3.34 -1.59
C ARG A 467 7.09 3.99 -1.99
N LYS A 468 5.94 3.34 -1.76
CA LYS A 468 4.64 3.96 -2.03
C LYS A 468 4.36 5.19 -1.16
N GLN A 469 4.94 5.24 0.04
CA GLN A 469 4.79 6.37 0.97
C GLN A 469 5.76 7.52 0.64
N GLY A 470 6.97 7.22 0.15
CA GLY A 470 8.03 8.19 -0.19
C GLY A 470 8.05 8.63 -1.65
N ALA A 471 7.45 7.85 -2.55
CA ALA A 471 6.87 8.41 -3.74
C ALA A 471 5.73 9.29 -3.25
N ALA A 472 5.96 10.60 -3.23
CA ALA A 472 4.89 11.49 -3.60
C ALA A 472 4.42 10.98 -4.97
N VAL A 473 3.47 10.05 -4.96
CA VAL A 473 2.35 10.12 -5.89
C VAL A 473 1.91 11.55 -5.66
N GLN A 474 2.38 12.46 -6.51
CA GLN A 474 1.57 13.62 -6.82
C GLN A 474 0.20 13.00 -6.97
N PRO A 475 -0.80 13.37 -6.14
CA PRO A 475 -2.13 12.91 -6.41
C PRO A 475 -2.32 13.29 -7.87
N GLN A 476 -2.29 12.29 -8.75
CA GLN A 476 -2.85 12.45 -10.06
C GLN A 476 -4.31 12.52 -9.68
N MET A 477 -4.72 13.74 -9.30
CA MET A 477 -6.10 14.14 -9.30
C MET A 477 -6.60 13.60 -10.62
N ASN A 478 -7.50 12.63 -10.53
CA ASN A 478 -8.10 12.11 -11.73
C ASN A 478 -8.70 13.33 -12.47
N GLU A 479 -8.74 13.28 -13.81
CA GLU A 479 -9.22 14.42 -14.59
C GLU A 479 -10.59 14.89 -14.07
N SER A 480 -11.43 13.94 -13.67
CA SER A 480 -12.73 14.16 -13.03
C SER A 480 -12.68 15.03 -11.75
N ASP A 481 -11.73 14.82 -10.85
CA ASP A 481 -11.54 15.54 -9.58
C ASP A 481 -10.98 16.93 -9.85
N THR A 482 -10.06 17.06 -10.82
CA THR A 482 -9.60 18.37 -11.28
C THR A 482 -10.74 19.19 -11.86
N LEU A 483 -11.57 18.54 -12.69
CA LEU A 483 -12.73 19.16 -13.30
C LEU A 483 -13.80 19.47 -12.25
N LEU A 484 -14.01 18.62 -11.24
CA LEU A 484 -14.98 18.86 -10.18
C LEU A 484 -14.54 20.01 -9.27
N ALA A 485 -13.27 20.07 -8.89
CA ALA A 485 -12.70 21.20 -8.15
C ALA A 485 -12.77 22.51 -8.96
N GLN A 486 -12.51 22.44 -10.26
CA GLN A 486 -12.70 23.55 -11.18
C GLN A 486 -14.18 23.98 -11.23
N ALA A 487 -15.10 23.04 -11.37
CA ALA A 487 -16.54 23.30 -11.38
C ALA A 487 -17.00 23.98 -10.08
N ARG A 488 -16.55 23.51 -8.90
CA ARG A 488 -16.83 24.17 -7.62
C ARG A 488 -16.40 25.63 -7.63
N THR A 489 -15.19 25.90 -8.14
CA THR A 489 -14.63 27.25 -8.22
C THR A 489 -15.45 28.13 -9.16
N LEU A 490 -15.78 27.62 -10.34
CA LEU A 490 -16.62 28.33 -11.33
C LEU A 490 -18.02 28.62 -10.78
N VAL A 491 -18.66 27.65 -10.11
CA VAL A 491 -19.97 27.81 -9.45
C VAL A 491 -19.91 28.87 -8.35
N LYS A 492 -18.82 28.91 -7.57
CA LYS A 492 -18.62 29.91 -6.52
C LYS A 492 -18.42 31.32 -7.09
N ASN A 493 -17.77 31.41 -8.24
CA ASN A 493 -17.51 32.67 -8.94
C ASN A 493 -18.69 33.14 -9.81
N GLY A 494 -19.77 32.36 -9.90
CA GLY A 494 -20.95 32.66 -10.74
C GLY A 494 -20.72 32.45 -12.25
N GLN A 495 -19.64 31.77 -12.64
CA GLN A 495 -19.31 31.44 -14.03
C GLN A 495 -20.10 30.21 -14.49
N ASP A 496 -21.41 30.36 -14.61
CA ASP A 496 -22.35 29.25 -14.70
C ASP A 496 -22.24 28.44 -16.00
N ASP A 497 -21.98 29.08 -17.15
CA ASP A 497 -21.86 28.37 -18.43
C ASP A 497 -20.60 27.50 -18.49
N GLU A 498 -19.48 28.05 -18.00
CA GLU A 498 -18.22 27.32 -17.88
C GLU A 498 -18.36 26.17 -16.88
N ALA A 499 -19.01 26.41 -15.73
CA ALA A 499 -19.27 25.38 -14.74
C ALA A 499 -20.10 24.23 -15.30
N MET A 500 -21.18 24.51 -16.04
CA MET A 500 -22.01 23.48 -16.66
C MET A 500 -21.25 22.66 -17.70
N ALA A 501 -20.38 23.29 -18.50
CA ALA A 501 -19.56 22.58 -19.48
C ALA A 501 -18.57 21.62 -18.79
N VAL A 502 -17.96 22.06 -17.69
CA VAL A 502 -17.05 21.23 -16.89
C VAL A 502 -17.80 20.11 -16.18
N LEU A 503 -18.96 20.39 -15.57
CA LEU A 503 -19.80 19.39 -14.89
C LEU A 503 -20.30 18.30 -15.85
N ARG A 504 -20.60 18.63 -17.11
CA ARG A 504 -20.94 17.61 -18.13
C ARG A 504 -19.79 16.65 -18.41
N ARG A 505 -18.55 17.13 -18.40
CA ARG A 505 -17.36 16.29 -18.57
C ARG A 505 -17.16 15.39 -17.34
N VAL A 506 -17.34 15.94 -16.14
CA VAL A 506 -17.32 15.15 -14.89
C VAL A 506 -18.37 14.04 -14.95
N LEU A 507 -19.61 14.37 -15.32
CA LEU A 507 -20.71 13.41 -15.39
C LEU A 507 -20.59 12.39 -16.54
N ALA A 508 -19.79 12.68 -17.57
CA ALA A 508 -19.48 11.70 -18.62
C ALA A 508 -18.57 10.57 -18.12
N SER A 509 -17.65 10.87 -17.19
CA SER A 509 -16.80 9.88 -16.52
C SER A 509 -17.40 9.33 -15.23
N GLU A 510 -18.17 10.14 -14.50
CA GLU A 510 -18.78 9.80 -13.21
C GLU A 510 -20.29 10.10 -13.20
N PRO A 511 -21.12 9.24 -13.85
CA PRO A 511 -22.55 9.48 -13.95
C PRO A 511 -23.31 9.48 -12.61
N MET A 512 -22.67 9.05 -11.52
CA MET A 512 -23.28 8.93 -10.19
C MET A 512 -22.75 9.98 -9.19
N SER A 513 -22.07 11.03 -9.68
CA SER A 513 -21.48 12.07 -8.83
C SER A 513 -22.56 12.96 -8.20
N ALA A 514 -22.98 12.62 -6.97
CA ALA A 514 -24.01 13.34 -6.21
C ALA A 514 -23.71 14.83 -6.09
N GLU A 515 -22.44 15.19 -5.89
CA GLU A 515 -21.99 16.57 -5.79
C GLU A 515 -22.06 17.32 -7.13
N SER A 516 -21.76 16.66 -8.25
CA SER A 516 -21.92 17.29 -9.57
C SER A 516 -23.39 17.67 -9.83
N TYR A 517 -24.32 16.80 -9.42
CA TYR A 517 -25.75 17.11 -9.47
C TYR A 517 -26.18 18.21 -8.49
N LEU A 518 -25.57 18.29 -7.30
CA LEU A 518 -25.78 19.41 -6.37
C LEU A 518 -25.35 20.73 -7.02
N LEU A 519 -24.16 20.77 -7.63
CA LEU A 519 -23.62 21.95 -8.28
C LEU A 519 -24.46 22.39 -9.49
N LEU A 520 -24.93 21.42 -10.32
CA LEU A 520 -25.89 21.71 -11.39
C LEU A 520 -27.20 22.28 -10.84
N GLY A 521 -27.73 21.73 -9.74
CA GLY A 521 -28.92 22.25 -9.09
C GLY A 521 -28.77 23.70 -8.64
N LYS A 522 -27.61 24.07 -8.08
CA LYS A 522 -27.30 25.45 -7.67
C LYS A 522 -27.22 26.39 -8.87
N ILE A 523 -26.65 25.95 -9.98
CA ILE A 523 -26.58 26.73 -11.22
C ILE A 523 -28.00 26.95 -11.78
N HIS A 524 -28.79 25.90 -11.91
CA HIS A 524 -30.17 25.99 -12.41
C HIS A 524 -31.03 26.91 -11.53
N LEU A 525 -30.86 26.83 -10.20
CA LEU A 525 -31.58 27.71 -9.29
C LEU A 525 -31.20 29.19 -9.49
N ARG A 526 -29.91 29.51 -9.68
CA ARG A 526 -29.47 30.89 -9.99
C ARG A 526 -30.02 31.41 -11.32
N ARG A 527 -30.22 30.52 -12.30
CA ARG A 527 -30.77 30.86 -13.62
C ARG A 527 -32.30 31.00 -13.63
N GLY A 528 -32.97 30.63 -12.53
CA GLY A 528 -34.43 30.60 -12.45
C GLY A 528 -35.05 29.33 -13.05
N ASP A 529 -34.24 28.34 -13.45
CA ASP A 529 -34.69 27.05 -14.00
C ASP A 529 -35.13 26.11 -12.86
N MET A 530 -36.18 26.48 -12.12
CA MET A 530 -36.59 25.78 -10.90
C MET A 530 -36.84 24.29 -11.10
N ASP A 531 -37.43 23.87 -12.22
CA ASP A 531 -37.73 22.45 -12.47
C ASP A 531 -36.46 21.61 -12.71
N GLN A 532 -35.46 22.18 -13.39
CA GLN A 532 -34.15 21.52 -13.57
C GLN A 532 -33.35 21.50 -12.27
N ALA A 533 -33.46 22.55 -11.45
CA ALA A 533 -32.87 22.58 -10.11
C ALA A 533 -33.46 21.46 -9.24
N ILE A 534 -34.78 21.30 -9.21
CA ILE A 534 -35.46 20.23 -8.48
C ILE A 534 -34.98 18.85 -8.94
N SER A 535 -34.92 18.62 -10.26
CA SER A 535 -34.45 17.35 -10.83
C SER A 535 -33.00 17.03 -10.41
N SER A 536 -32.12 18.03 -10.50
CA SER A 536 -30.70 17.89 -10.16
C SER A 536 -30.51 17.62 -8.66
N PHE A 537 -31.20 18.34 -7.78
CA PHE A 537 -31.12 18.10 -6.34
C PHE A 537 -31.72 16.75 -5.93
N LYS A 538 -32.82 16.31 -6.55
CA LYS A 538 -33.37 14.96 -6.31
C LYS A 538 -32.39 13.87 -6.74
N THR A 539 -31.72 14.06 -7.87
CA THR A 539 -30.69 13.13 -8.37
C THR A 539 -29.47 13.13 -7.45
N SER A 540 -29.07 14.29 -6.93
CA SER A 540 -28.03 14.40 -5.91
C SER A 540 -28.37 13.60 -4.66
N ILE A 541 -29.58 13.75 -4.12
CA ILE A 541 -30.07 13.00 -2.95
C ILE A 541 -30.20 11.50 -3.24
N PHE A 542 -30.60 11.13 -4.46
CA PHE A 542 -30.70 9.73 -4.86
C PHE A 542 -29.33 9.04 -4.77
N TRP A 543 -28.25 9.72 -5.19
CA TRP A 543 -26.89 9.17 -5.16
C TRP A 543 -26.20 9.32 -3.81
N ASP A 544 -26.43 10.40 -3.06
CA ASP A 544 -26.03 10.54 -1.66
C ASP A 544 -27.10 11.30 -0.87
N ASN A 545 -27.86 10.56 -0.09
CA ASN A 545 -28.96 11.10 0.70
C ASN A 545 -28.50 11.88 1.94
N ARG A 546 -27.20 11.95 2.24
CA ARG A 546 -26.65 12.68 3.39
C ARG A 546 -26.22 14.11 3.06
N ILE A 547 -26.37 14.55 1.81
CA ILE A 547 -26.04 15.92 1.40
C ILE A 547 -27.12 16.87 1.91
N ILE A 548 -26.90 17.40 3.11
CA ILE A 548 -27.82 18.34 3.78
C ILE A 548 -28.16 19.53 2.87
N GLU A 549 -27.17 20.06 2.14
CA GLU A 549 -27.37 21.20 1.24
C GLU A 549 -28.39 20.91 0.13
N ALA A 550 -28.46 19.67 -0.38
CA ALA A 550 -29.43 19.29 -1.41
C ALA A 550 -30.86 19.24 -0.85
N HIS A 551 -31.04 18.67 0.36
CA HIS A 551 -32.32 18.67 1.07
C HIS A 551 -32.79 20.08 1.41
N VAL A 552 -31.89 20.91 1.94
CA VAL A 552 -32.19 22.31 2.26
C VAL A 552 -32.58 23.10 1.01
N SER A 553 -31.86 22.92 -0.09
CA SER A 553 -32.14 23.62 -1.36
C SER A 553 -33.49 23.22 -1.94
N LEU A 554 -33.83 21.93 -1.96
CA LEU A 554 -35.17 21.48 -2.37
C LEU A 554 -36.27 22.02 -1.46
N GLY A 555 -36.08 21.95 -0.15
CA GLY A 555 -37.06 22.46 0.79
C GLY A 555 -37.34 23.95 0.59
N LYS A 556 -36.30 24.77 0.36
CA LYS A 556 -36.46 26.20 0.04
C LYS A 556 -37.26 26.41 -1.25
N ILE A 557 -36.96 25.64 -2.31
CA ILE A 557 -37.71 25.71 -3.56
C ILE A 557 -39.19 25.34 -3.36
N TYR A 558 -39.48 24.33 -2.54
CA TYR A 558 -40.86 23.94 -2.26
C TYR A 558 -41.61 24.96 -1.38
N VAL A 559 -40.92 25.67 -0.48
CA VAL A 559 -41.50 26.84 0.20
C VAL A 559 -41.88 27.92 -0.80
N GLU A 560 -41.00 28.24 -1.77
CA GLU A 560 -41.28 29.24 -2.81
C GLU A 560 -42.44 28.83 -3.74
N LYS A 561 -42.59 27.53 -4.01
CA LYS A 561 -43.73 26.97 -4.76
C LYS A 561 -45.03 26.87 -3.94
N GLY A 562 -45.00 27.15 -2.63
CA GLY A 562 -46.15 27.01 -1.73
C GLY A 562 -46.49 25.57 -1.33
N ASP A 563 -45.65 24.58 -1.67
CA ASP A 563 -45.81 23.19 -1.24
C ASP A 563 -45.12 22.99 0.12
N CYS A 564 -45.79 23.47 1.16
CA CYS A 564 -45.25 23.46 2.51
C CYS A 564 -45.09 22.04 3.08
N LEU A 565 -45.81 21.04 2.56
CA LEU A 565 -45.71 19.65 3.00
C LEU A 565 -44.37 19.06 2.55
N GLN A 566 -44.02 19.21 1.27
CA GLN A 566 -42.72 18.76 0.77
C GLN A 566 -41.58 19.51 1.46
N ALA A 567 -41.72 20.82 1.67
CA ALA A 567 -40.72 21.61 2.39
C ALA A 567 -40.48 21.08 3.83
N LYS A 568 -41.54 20.67 4.55
CA LYS A 568 -41.41 20.06 5.88
C LYS A 568 -40.68 18.72 5.83
N ASN A 569 -41.00 17.88 4.85
CA ASN A 569 -40.35 16.57 4.69
C ASN A 569 -38.85 16.72 4.44
N TYR A 570 -38.45 17.61 3.54
CA TYR A 570 -37.03 17.86 3.27
C TYR A 570 -36.30 18.51 4.46
N ALA A 571 -36.98 19.37 5.24
CA ALA A 571 -36.43 19.89 6.48
C ALA A 571 -36.19 18.76 7.51
N ALA A 572 -37.15 17.84 7.64
CA ALA A 572 -37.03 16.70 8.55
C ALA A 572 -35.88 15.76 8.11
N SER A 573 -35.77 15.42 6.82
CA SER A 573 -34.66 14.61 6.31
C SER A 573 -33.30 15.28 6.53
N ALA A 574 -33.20 16.60 6.35
CA ALA A 574 -31.98 17.35 6.64
C ALA A 574 -31.59 17.31 8.13
N LEU A 575 -32.58 17.41 9.02
CA LEU A 575 -32.40 17.35 10.49
C LEU A 575 -32.17 15.94 11.02
N GLU A 576 -32.62 14.91 10.30
CA GLU A 576 -32.29 13.51 10.59
C GLU A 576 -30.80 13.23 10.37
N ILE A 577 -30.20 13.88 9.36
CA ILE A 577 -28.76 13.79 9.09
C ILE A 577 -27.97 14.60 10.13
N ASP A 578 -28.39 15.84 10.39
CA ASP A 578 -27.78 16.72 11.39
C ASP A 578 -28.84 17.62 12.05
N ALA A 579 -29.24 17.25 13.26
CA ALA A 579 -30.26 17.95 14.03
C ALA A 579 -29.85 19.38 14.43
N GLU A 580 -28.55 19.68 14.48
CA GLU A 580 -28.03 21.01 14.86
C GLU A 580 -27.72 21.90 13.64
N ASN A 581 -28.00 21.42 12.41
CA ASN A 581 -27.71 22.17 11.20
C ASN A 581 -28.54 23.48 11.15
N GLN A 582 -27.86 24.63 11.11
CA GLN A 582 -28.51 25.93 11.17
C GLN A 582 -29.43 26.19 9.97
N GLU A 583 -29.04 25.74 8.77
CA GLU A 583 -29.85 25.94 7.57
C GLU A 583 -31.08 25.04 7.54
N ALA A 584 -30.95 23.78 7.98
CA ALA A 584 -32.07 22.85 8.10
C ALA A 584 -33.09 23.33 9.15
N ASN A 585 -32.61 23.80 10.30
CA ASN A 585 -33.45 24.44 11.32
C ASN A 585 -34.12 25.73 10.79
N GLY A 586 -33.40 26.51 9.99
CA GLY A 586 -33.95 27.69 9.30
C GLY A 586 -35.07 27.30 8.33
N LEU A 587 -34.86 26.27 7.52
CA LEU A 587 -35.84 25.73 6.59
C LEU A 587 -37.09 25.18 7.32
N GLN A 588 -36.92 24.48 8.44
CA GLN A 588 -38.04 24.01 9.24
C GLN A 588 -38.94 25.16 9.71
N ARG A 589 -38.35 26.25 10.22
CA ARG A 589 -39.12 27.45 10.61
C ARG A 589 -39.81 28.15 9.43
N LEU A 590 -39.24 28.05 8.23
CA LEU A 590 -39.83 28.60 7.00
C LEU A 590 -41.00 27.75 6.53
N SER A 591 -40.87 26.42 6.54
CA SER A 591 -41.93 25.50 6.13
C SER A 591 -43.12 25.48 7.10
N GLU A 592 -42.88 25.73 8.39
CA GLU A 592 -43.95 25.95 9.39
C GLU A 592 -44.72 27.25 9.16
N ARG A 593 -44.01 28.34 8.79
CA ARG A 593 -44.63 29.63 8.47
C ARG A 593 -45.37 29.61 7.14
N CYS A 594 -44.91 28.82 6.17
CA CYS A 594 -45.58 28.56 4.89
C CYS A 594 -46.99 27.94 5.10
N SER A 595 -47.17 27.14 6.16
CA SER A 595 -48.45 26.48 6.45
C SER A 595 -49.49 27.31 7.22
N LYS A 596 -49.20 28.58 7.51
CA LYS A 596 -50.12 29.55 8.14
C LYS A 596 -50.55 30.58 7.13
#